data_AF-A0A7H9BG30-F1
#
_entry.id   AF-A0A7H9BG30-F1
#
_cell.length_a   1.000
_cell.length_b   1.000
_cell.length_c   1.000
_cell.angle_alpha   90.00
_cell.angle_beta   90.00
_cell.angle_gamma   90.00
#
_symmetry.space_group_name_H-M   'P 1'
#
loop_
_entity.id
_entity.type
_entity.pdbx_description
1 polymer ?
#
loop_
_entity_poly.entity_id
_entity_poly.type
_entity_poly.pdbx_seq_one_letter_code
_entity_poly.pdbx_strand_id
1 'polypeptide(L)' 'MNAHLSTLIIRIAGGDTAFAKLIGLDPSKPGVQQRVHNWKSRGIPSAVVLENYQAITALKNQVTPST' A
#
# COMPACT_ATOMS: atom_id res chain seq x y z
N MET A 1 -3.39 4.11 8.75
CA MET A 1 -2.39 3.04 9.03
C MET A 1 -1.04 3.70 9.29
N ASN A 2 -0.19 3.19 10.20
CA ASN A 2 1.10 3.84 10.48
C ASN A 2 2.12 3.67 9.34
N ALA A 3 3.16 4.51 9.33
CA ALA A 3 4.18 4.56 8.28
C ALA A 3 5.00 3.27 8.16
N HIS A 4 5.37 2.67 9.30
CA HIS A 4 6.15 1.43 9.34
C HIS A 4 5.41 0.26 8.65
N LEU A 5 4.16 0.01 9.04
CA LEU A 5 3.34 -1.04 8.45
C LEU A 5 3.04 -0.75 6.97
N SER A 6 2.82 0.52 6.62
CA SER A 6 2.58 0.94 5.24
C SER A 6 3.79 0.62 4.34
N THR A 7 5.01 0.87 4.84
CA THR A 7 6.25 0.54 4.12
C THR A 7 6.37 -0.96 3.86
N LEU A 8 6.07 -1.80 4.85
CA LEU A 8 6.12 -3.25 4.71
C LEU A 8 5.10 -3.76 3.71
N ILE A 9 3.86 -3.30 3.79
CA ILE A 9 2.78 -3.67 2.86
C ILE A 9 3.13 -3.28 1.43
N ILE A 10 3.63 -2.07 1.19
CA ILE A 10 4.03 -1.61 -0.15
C ILE A 10 5.21 -2.45 -0.66
N ARG A 11 6.16 -2.82 0.20
CA ARG A 11 7.29 -3.70 -0.18
C ARG A 11 6.81 -5.10 -0.57
N ILE A 12 5.93 -5.72 0.21
CA ILE A 12 5.37 -7.05 -0.07
C ILE A 12 4.57 -7.04 -1.37
N ALA A 13 3.83 -5.97 -1.65
CA ALA A 13 3.11 -5.81 -2.90
C ALA A 13 4.02 -5.73 -4.15
N GLY A 14 5.35 -5.63 -3.97
CA GLY A 14 6.32 -5.51 -5.07
C GLY A 14 6.80 -4.07 -5.31
N GLY A 15 6.58 -3.16 -4.37
CA GLY A 15 6.99 -1.76 -4.44
C GLY A 15 5.89 -0.80 -4.91
N ASP A 16 6.24 0.48 -5.05
CA ASP A 16 5.28 1.59 -5.23
C ASP A 16 4.38 1.38 -6.45
N THR A 17 4.96 0.98 -7.59
CA THR A 17 4.24 0.74 -8.85
C THR A 17 3.30 -0.47 -8.77
N ALA A 18 3.75 -1.55 -8.13
CA ALA A 18 2.96 -2.77 -8.02
C ALA A 18 1.80 -2.57 -7.02
N PHE A 19 2.05 -1.87 -5.91
CA PHE A 19 1.00 -1.46 -4.98
C PHE A 19 -0.03 -0.55 -5.64
N ALA A 20 0.40 0.44 -6.44
CA ALA A 20 -0.52 1.31 -7.18
C ALA A 20 -1.47 0.51 -8.08
N LYS A 21 -0.94 -0.42 -8.87
CA LYS A 21 -1.74 -1.31 -9.73
C LYS A 21 -2.72 -2.17 -8.91
N LEU A 22 -2.26 -2.71 -7.79
CA LEU A 22 -3.07 -3.55 -6.92
C LEU A 22 -4.32 -2.82 -6.40
N ILE A 23 -4.21 -1.54 -6.06
CA ILE A 23 -5.32 -0.72 -5.55
C ILE A 23 -6.09 0.02 -6.67
N GLY A 24 -5.91 -0.39 -7.93
CA GLY A 24 -6.64 0.18 -9.07
C GLY A 24 -6.18 1.56 -9.52
N LEU A 25 -5.03 2.05 -9.03
CA LEU A 25 -4.42 3.26 -9.59
C LEU A 25 -3.67 2.95 -10.86
N ASP A 26 -3.77 3.86 -11.83
CA ASP A 26 -2.98 3.80 -13.06
C ASP A 26 -1.56 4.34 -12.81
N PRO A 27 -0.52 3.49 -12.80
CA PRO A 27 0.85 3.92 -12.54
C PRO A 27 1.46 4.74 -13.67
N SER A 28 0.83 4.80 -14.85
CA SER A 28 1.26 5.66 -15.96
C SER A 28 0.88 7.12 -15.71
N LYS A 29 -0.10 7.39 -14.83
CA LYS A 29 -0.49 8.76 -14.50
C LYS A 29 0.62 9.47 -13.71
N PRO A 30 0.99 10.70 -14.11
CA PRO A 30 1.98 11.50 -13.39
C PRO A 30 1.66 11.61 -11.90
N GLY A 31 2.67 11.42 -11.06
CA GLY A 31 2.57 11.59 -9.61
C GLY A 31 1.91 10.42 -8.84
N VAL A 32 1.39 9.38 -9.50
CA VAL A 32 0.85 8.20 -8.79
C VAL A 32 1.94 7.48 -7.98
N GLN A 33 3.09 7.20 -8.60
CA GLN A 33 4.21 6.54 -7.90
C GLN A 33 4.72 7.40 -6.74
N GLN A 34 4.90 8.71 -6.93
CA GLN A 34 5.34 9.62 -5.87
C GLN A 34 4.36 9.67 -4.70
N ARG A 35 3.05 9.66 -4.99
CA ARG A 35 2.00 9.62 -3.96
C ARG A 35 2.07 8.34 -3.13
N VAL A 36 2.23 7.18 -3.77
CA VAL A 36 2.41 5.90 -3.07
C VAL A 36 3.71 5.91 -2.27
N HIS A 37 4.81 6.42 -2.84
CA HIS A 37 6.08 6.57 -2.16
C HIS A 37 5.94 7.37 -0.87
N ASN A 38 5.21 8.49 -0.91
CA ASN A 38 4.96 9.33 0.27
C ASN A 38 4.16 8.62 1.37
N TRP A 39 3.38 7.58 1.05
CA TRP A 39 2.67 6.79 2.07
C TRP A 39 3.62 5.93 2.92
N LYS A 40 4.84 5.67 2.46
CA LYS A 40 5.86 4.98 3.27
C LYS A 40 6.28 5.80 4.49
N SER A 41 6.31 7.12 4.38
CA SER A 41 6.63 8.03 5.49
C SER A 41 5.40 8.58 6.21
N ARG A 42 4.26 8.72 5.53
CA ARG A 42 3.03 9.32 6.09
C ARG A 42 1.99 8.30 6.55
N GLY A 43 2.13 7.06 6.13
CA GLY A 43 1.09 6.04 6.25
C GLY A 43 0.10 6.04 5.08
N ILE A 44 -0.43 4.87 4.74
CA ILE A 44 -1.52 4.73 3.76
C ILE A 44 -2.79 5.41 4.35
N PRO A 45 -3.44 6.31 3.59
CA PRO A 45 -4.66 6.99 4.04
C PRO A 45 -5.77 6.01 4.41
N SER A 46 -6.53 6.32 5.46
CA SER A 46 -7.63 5.45 5.92
C SER A 46 -8.67 5.17 4.84
N ALA A 47 -8.99 6.15 3.98
CA ALA A 47 -9.91 5.96 2.86
C ALA A 47 -9.40 4.88 1.87
N VAL A 48 -8.12 4.94 1.49
CA VAL A 48 -7.49 3.92 0.63
C VAL A 48 -7.53 2.54 1.28
N VAL A 49 -7.31 2.46 2.61
CA VAL A 49 -7.42 1.21 3.37
C VAL A 49 -8.84 0.64 3.32
N LEU A 50 -9.86 1.48 3.48
CA LEU A 50 -11.26 1.05 3.46
C LEU A 50 -11.70 0.59 2.06
N GLU A 51 -11.38 1.38 1.03
CA GLU A 51 -11.72 1.07 -0.37
C GLU A 51 -11.04 -0.22 -0.87
N ASN A 52 -9.86 -0.54 -0.33
CA ASN A 52 -9.05 -1.69 -0.74
C ASN A 52 -8.86 -2.69 0.41
N TYR A 53 -9.83 -2.78 1.31
CA TYR A 53 -9.71 -3.50 2.58
C TYR A 53 -9.24 -4.95 2.41
N GLN A 54 -9.81 -5.68 1.46
CA GLN A 54 -9.47 -7.08 1.22
C GLN A 54 -8.01 -7.26 0.78
N ALA A 55 -7.56 -6.50 -0.23
CA ALA A 55 -6.19 -6.58 -0.75
C ALA A 55 -5.15 -6.17 0.30
N ILE A 56 -5.40 -5.07 1.01
CA ILE A 56 -4.49 -4.56 2.03
C ILE A 56 -4.43 -5.48 3.25
N THR A 57 -5.56 -6.07 3.65
CA THR A 57 -5.58 -7.05 4.75
C THR A 57 -4.84 -8.33 4.39
N ALA A 58 -4.96 -8.82 3.15
CA ALA A 58 -4.19 -9.97 2.68
C ALA A 58 -2.68 -9.72 2.74
N LEU A 59 -2.21 -8.53 2.34
CA LEU A 59 -0.81 -8.13 2.47
C LEU A 59 -0.38 -7.97 3.94
N LYS A 60 -1.23 -7.38 4.77
CA LYS A 60 -0.95 -7.22 6.21
C LYS A 60 -0.74 -8.57 6.90
N ASN A 61 -1.53 -9.58 6.56
CA ASN A 61 -1.39 -10.94 7.13
C ASN A 61 -0.10 -11.65 6.68
N GLN A 62 0.57 -11.17 5.63
CA GLN A 62 1.91 -11.66 5.26
C GLN A 62 3.02 -10.95 6.05
N VAL A 63 2.76 -9.75 6.58
CA VAL A 63 3.70 -9.03 7.46
C VAL A 63 3.75 -9.64 8.84
N THR A 64 2.59 -9.92 9.42
CA THR A 64 2.43 -10.60 10.71
C THR A 64 2.00 -12.03 10.43
N PRO A 65 2.92 -13.01 10.46
CA PRO A 65 2.48 -14.40 10.38
C PRO A 65 1.51 -14.65 11.54
N SER A 66 0.32 -15.12 11.19
CA SER A 66 -0.70 -15.53 12.14
C SER A 66 -0.05 -16.45 13.18
N THR A 67 -0.07 -16.00 14.43
CA THR A 67 0.32 -16.83 15.59
C THR A 67 -0.82 -17.78 15.92
#